data_AF-A0A941A2M1-F1
#
_entry.id   AF-A0A941A2M1-F1
#
_cell.length_a   1.000
_cell.length_b   1.000
_cell.length_c   1.000
_cell.angle_alpha   90.00
_cell.angle_beta   90.00
_cell.angle_gamma   90.00
#
_symmetry.space_group_name_H-M   'P 1'
#
loop_
_entity.id
_entity.type
_entity.pdbx_description
1 polymer ?
#
loop_
_entity_poly.entity_id
_entity_poly.type
_entity_poly.pdbx_seq_one_letter_code
_entity_poly.pdbx_strand_id
1 'polypeptide(L)'
;MEKETNELYVLWKSGDKEVALSMAFMYTYNSKTRGWWDEVTLIVWGPSAKLLATDEEIQGRVSQMIEAGVQVTACIACAQMYGVVGILERLGIDVKPM
;
A
#
# COMPACT_ATOMS: atom_id res chain seq x y z
N MET A 1 -23.88 4.85 21.91
CA MET A 1 -23.88 4.13 20.62
C MET A 1 -22.44 4.04 20.18
N GLU A 2 -21.89 2.83 20.09
CA GLU A 2 -20.61 2.62 19.42
C GLU A 2 -20.78 2.98 17.95
N LYS A 3 -19.89 3.82 17.43
CA LYS A 3 -19.89 4.20 16.02
C LYS A 3 -19.30 3.02 15.27
N GLU A 4 -20.07 2.33 14.44
CA GLU A 4 -19.51 1.31 13.53
C GLU A 4 -18.52 2.00 12.60
N THR A 5 -17.24 1.62 12.70
CA THR A 5 -16.16 2.12 11.86
C THR A 5 -16.12 1.33 10.57
N ASN A 6 -16.12 2.01 9.43
CA ASN A 6 -16.04 1.34 8.13
C ASN A 6 -14.58 1.23 7.66
N GLU A 7 -14.16 0.02 7.27
CA GLU A 7 -12.78 -0.26 6.88
C GLU A 7 -12.67 -0.72 5.42
N LEU A 8 -11.65 -0.21 4.72
CA LEU A 8 -11.30 -0.63 3.36
C LEU A 8 -9.93 -1.29 3.32
N TYR A 9 -9.86 -2.47 2.69
CA TYR A 9 -8.60 -3.14 2.36
C TYR A 9 -8.44 -3.23 0.85
N VAL A 10 -7.36 -2.67 0.32
CA VAL A 10 -7.03 -2.70 -1.11
C VAL A 10 -5.84 -3.62 -1.34
N LEU A 11 -6.06 -4.75 -2.00
CA LEU A 11 -4.99 -5.67 -2.41
C LEU A 11 -4.37 -5.21 -3.73
N TRP A 12 -3.15 -4.68 -3.66
CA TRP A 12 -2.37 -4.34 -4.85
C TRP A 12 -1.36 -5.44 -5.16
N LYS A 13 -1.65 -6.21 -6.22
CA LYS A 13 -0.81 -7.33 -6.67
C LYS A 13 -0.04 -7.13 -7.97
N SER A 14 -0.47 -6.17 -8.79
CA SER A 14 0.10 -5.99 -10.13
C SER A 14 1.48 -5.34 -10.05
N GLY A 15 2.42 -5.84 -10.85
CA GLY A 15 3.70 -5.17 -11.11
C GLY A 15 3.62 -4.12 -12.23
N ASP A 16 2.42 -3.89 -12.77
CA ASP A 16 2.16 -2.85 -13.76
C ASP A 16 1.98 -1.49 -13.07
N LYS A 17 2.83 -0.54 -13.46
CA LYS A 17 2.83 0.84 -12.94
C LYS A 17 1.54 1.58 -13.24
N GLU A 18 0.94 1.38 -14.41
CA GLU A 18 -0.31 2.05 -14.78
C GLU A 18 -1.46 1.58 -13.88
N VAL A 19 -1.54 0.29 -13.57
CA VAL A 19 -2.54 -0.26 -12.64
C VAL A 19 -2.37 0.32 -11.24
N ALA A 20 -1.12 0.49 -10.79
CA ALA A 20 -0.84 1.10 -9.50
C ALA A 20 -1.35 2.55 -9.45
N LEU A 21 -1.00 3.38 -10.45
CA LEU A 21 -1.32 4.81 -10.45
C LEU A 21 -2.78 5.10 -10.76
N SER A 22 -3.34 4.46 -11.78
CA SER A 22 -4.68 4.78 -12.31
C SER A 22 -5.81 4.17 -11.48
N MET A 23 -5.53 3.14 -10.69
CA MET A 23 -6.55 2.42 -9.93
C MET A 23 -6.18 2.28 -8.46
N ALA A 24 -5.14 1.50 -8.14
CA ALA A 24 -4.87 1.11 -6.76
C ALA A 24 -4.60 2.33 -5.87
N PHE A 25 -3.70 3.21 -6.27
CA PHE A 25 -3.32 4.38 -5.49
C PHE A 25 -4.38 5.47 -5.55
N MET A 26 -4.93 5.74 -6.74
CA MET A 26 -5.99 6.73 -6.90
C MET A 26 -7.20 6.42 -6.00
N TYR A 27 -7.67 5.17 -5.98
CA TYR A 27 -8.82 4.79 -5.16
C TYR A 27 -8.47 4.76 -3.66
N THR A 28 -7.32 4.19 -3.29
CA THR A 28 -6.88 4.10 -1.89
C THR A 28 -6.71 5.49 -1.26
N TYR A 29 -5.98 6.38 -1.95
CA TYR A 29 -5.73 7.73 -1.45
C TYR A 29 -7.01 8.55 -1.32
N ASN A 30 -7.88 8.53 -2.34
CA ASN A 30 -9.16 9.26 -2.28
C ASN A 30 -10.10 8.68 -1.23
N SER A 31 -10.11 7.36 -1.03
CA SER A 31 -10.92 6.71 0.00
C SER A 31 -10.65 7.27 1.39
N LYS A 32 -9.36 7.45 1.75
CA LYS A 32 -8.97 8.04 3.04
C LYS A 32 -9.21 9.55 3.06
N THR A 33 -8.68 10.28 2.08
CA THR A 33 -8.70 11.75 2.11
C THR A 33 -10.07 12.39 1.91
N ARG A 34 -11.00 11.70 1.26
CA ARG A 34 -12.39 12.16 1.10
C ARG A 34 -13.33 11.64 2.18
N GLY A 35 -12.82 10.87 3.14
CA GLY A 35 -13.63 10.29 4.23
C GLY A 35 -14.70 9.33 3.75
N TRP A 36 -14.45 8.60 2.65
CA TRP A 36 -15.35 7.52 2.22
C TRP A 36 -15.29 6.34 3.19
N TRP A 37 -14.10 6.13 3.78
CA TRP A 37 -13.81 5.09 4.76
C TRP A 37 -13.07 5.71 5.94
N ASP A 38 -13.44 5.31 7.15
CA ASP A 38 -12.79 5.73 8.39
C ASP A 38 -11.33 5.23 8.39
N GLU A 39 -11.13 3.95 8.07
CA GLU A 39 -9.81 3.33 7.96
C GLU A 39 -9.55 2.70 6.59
N VAL A 40 -8.32 2.87 6.09
CA VAL A 40 -7.91 2.37 4.78
C VAL A 40 -6.54 1.72 4.88
N THR A 41 -6.45 0.47 4.41
CA THR A 41 -5.21 -0.29 4.34
C THR A 41 -4.89 -0.70 2.90
N LEU A 42 -3.70 -0.35 2.44
CA LEU A 42 -3.10 -0.87 1.21
C LEU A 42 -2.27 -2.12 1.54
N ILE A 43 -2.57 -3.23 0.88
CA ILE A 43 -1.83 -4.49 1.01
C ILE A 43 -1.00 -4.71 -0.24
N VAL A 44 0.32 -4.68 -0.10
CA VAL A 44 1.30 -4.94 -1.16
C VAL A 44 1.62 -6.44 -1.19
N TRP A 45 1.19 -7.15 -2.25
CA TRP A 45 1.36 -8.59 -2.34
C TRP A 45 1.79 -9.04 -3.74
N GLY A 46 2.95 -9.70 -3.85
CA GLY A 46 3.41 -10.27 -5.12
C GLY A 46 4.26 -9.26 -5.91
N PRO A 47 4.18 -9.24 -7.25
CA PRO A 47 5.04 -8.39 -8.09
C PRO A 47 5.04 -6.89 -7.76
N SER A 48 3.97 -6.38 -7.15
CA SER A 48 3.89 -5.00 -6.64
C SER A 48 4.99 -4.66 -5.62
N ALA A 49 5.42 -5.61 -4.80
CA ALA A 49 6.51 -5.42 -3.84
C ALA A 49 7.83 -5.07 -4.53
N LYS A 50 8.13 -5.74 -5.66
CA LYS A 50 9.32 -5.45 -6.47
C LYS A 50 9.20 -4.06 -7.10
N LEU A 51 8.06 -3.75 -7.71
CA LEU A 51 7.81 -2.43 -8.33
C LEU A 51 8.00 -1.30 -7.30
N LEU A 52 7.39 -1.43 -6.13
CA LEU A 52 7.50 -0.46 -5.04
C LEU A 52 8.95 -0.26 -4.57
N ALA A 53 9.74 -1.31 -4.53
CA ALA A 53 11.12 -1.21 -4.10
C ALA A 53 12.05 -0.53 -5.11
N THR A 54 11.66 -0.44 -6.39
CA THR A 54 12.55 0.02 -7.47
C THR A 54 12.11 1.28 -8.21
N ASP A 55 10.86 1.72 -8.06
CA ASP A 55 10.33 2.89 -8.78
C ASP A 55 10.09 4.08 -7.82
N GLU A 56 10.84 5.16 -8.01
CA GLU A 56 10.82 6.33 -7.13
C GLU A 56 9.48 7.09 -7.14
N GLU A 57 8.78 7.11 -8.28
CA GLU A 57 7.44 7.73 -8.34
C GLU A 57 6.45 6.93 -7.51
N ILE A 58 6.50 5.60 -7.64
CA ILE A 58 5.68 4.69 -6.83
C ILE A 58 5.98 4.86 -5.34
N GLN A 59 7.26 4.97 -4.95
CA GLN A 59 7.65 5.25 -3.57
C GLN A 59 7.08 6.57 -3.07
N GLY A 60 7.21 7.64 -3.84
CA GLY A 60 6.67 8.95 -3.49
C GLY A 60 5.15 8.94 -3.30
N ARG A 61 4.42 8.19 -4.14
CA ARG A 61 2.97 8.01 -3.97
C ARG A 61 2.60 7.23 -2.72
N VAL A 62 3.37 6.19 -2.38
CA VAL A 62 3.15 5.42 -1.15
C VAL A 62 3.44 6.28 0.09
N SER A 63 4.52 7.05 0.09
CA SER A 63 4.81 8.01 1.16
C SER A 63 3.68 9.02 1.34
N GLN A 64 3.16 9.58 0.24
CA GLN A 64 2.00 10.48 0.28
C GLN A 64 0.75 9.81 0.88
N MET A 65 0.51 8.53 0.59
CA MET A 65 -0.61 7.77 1.19
C MET A 65 -0.41 7.56 2.69
N ILE A 66 0.80 7.21 3.12
CA ILE A 66 1.15 7.05 4.54
C ILE A 66 0.94 8.37 5.29
N GLU A 67 1.41 9.49 4.74
CA GLU A 67 1.20 10.83 5.31
C GLU A 67 -0.28 11.21 5.42
N ALA A 68 -1.11 10.75 4.48
CA ALA A 68 -2.56 10.93 4.51
C ALA A 68 -3.29 9.99 5.49
N GLY A 69 -2.56 9.13 6.21
CA GLY A 69 -3.11 8.20 7.20
C GLY A 69 -3.62 6.88 6.62
N VAL A 70 -3.22 6.52 5.39
CA VAL A 70 -3.43 5.16 4.87
C VAL A 70 -2.42 4.22 5.52
N GLN A 71 -2.89 3.10 6.06
CA GLN A 71 -2.02 2.03 6.55
C GLN A 71 -1.45 1.28 5.35
N VAL A 72 -0.15 1.01 5.33
CA VAL A 72 0.48 0.24 4.24
C VAL A 72 1.18 -0.97 4.82
N THR A 73 0.82 -2.14 4.30
CA THR A 73 1.37 -3.42 4.73
C THR A 73 1.89 -4.20 3.53
N ALA A 74 2.86 -5.09 3.74
CA ALA A 74 3.42 -5.91 2.68
C ALA A 74 3.61 -7.37 3.11
N CYS A 75 3.39 -8.30 2.17
CA CYS A 75 3.63 -9.73 2.38
C CYS A 75 5.13 -10.02 2.52
N ILE A 76 5.56 -10.51 3.69
CA ILE A 76 6.97 -10.85 3.98
C ILE A 76 7.52 -11.91 3.02
N ALA A 77 6.73 -12.92 2.65
CA ALA A 77 7.19 -13.99 1.76
C ALA A 77 7.51 -13.44 0.35
N CYS A 78 6.68 -12.53 -0.17
CA CYS A 78 6.95 -11.86 -1.44
C CYS A 78 8.14 -10.91 -1.33
N ALA A 79 8.24 -10.15 -0.24
CA ALA A 79 9.36 -9.23 -0.02
C ALA A 79 10.70 -9.97 0.06
N GLN A 80 10.74 -11.14 0.72
CA GLN A 80 11.91 -12.02 0.77
C GLN A 80 12.24 -12.60 -0.61
N MET A 81 11.23 -13.09 -1.34
CA MET A 81 11.39 -13.64 -2.69
C MET A 81 12.07 -12.64 -3.65
N TYR A 82 11.76 -11.35 -3.53
CA TYR A 82 12.38 -10.31 -4.35
C TYR A 82 13.61 -9.64 -3.70
N GLY A 83 13.96 -10.00 -2.46
CA GLY A 83 15.09 -9.40 -1.74
C GLY A 83 14.89 -7.94 -1.34
N VAL A 84 13.65 -7.51 -1.13
CA VAL A 84 13.27 -6.09 -0.95
C VAL A 84 12.80 -5.72 0.47
N VAL A 85 12.84 -6.67 1.43
CA VAL A 85 12.35 -6.48 2.81
C VAL A 85 12.84 -5.16 3.41
N GLY A 86 14.16 -4.95 3.47
CA GLY A 86 14.73 -3.75 4.09
C GLY A 86 14.43 -2.45 3.33
N ILE A 87 14.13 -2.50 2.03
CA ILE A 87 13.69 -1.31 1.29
C ILE A 87 12.27 -0.94 1.73
N LEU A 88 11.36 -1.92 1.78
CA LEU A 88 9.97 -1.69 2.18
C LEU A 88 9.88 -1.19 3.62
N GLU A 89 10.64 -1.78 4.56
CA GLU A 89 10.69 -1.32 5.96
C GLU A 89 11.19 0.13 6.07
N ARG A 90 12.21 0.52 5.28
CA ARG A 90 12.70 1.91 5.26
C ARG A 90 11.69 2.91 4.71
N LEU A 91 10.72 2.46 3.91
CA LEU A 91 9.60 3.28 3.44
C LEU A 91 8.48 3.40 4.49
N GLY A 92 8.65 2.84 5.69
CA GLY A 92 7.65 2.88 6.76
C GLY A 92 6.51 1.88 6.58
N ILE A 93 6.72 0.83 5.79
CA ILE A 93 5.71 -0.21 5.50
C ILE A 93 5.84 -1.35 6.52
N ASP A 94 4.70 -1.79 7.05
CA ASP A 94 4.63 -2.97 7.93
C ASP A 94 4.74 -4.27 7.10
N VAL A 95 5.91 -4.90 7.13
CA VAL A 95 6.20 -6.13 6.39
C VAL A 95 5.98 -7.35 7.29
N LYS A 96 4.93 -8.13 7.02
CA LYS A 96 4.48 -9.22 7.92
C LYS A 96 3.94 -10.45 7.17
N PRO A 97 3.76 -11.60 7.86
CA PRO A 97 3.02 -12.73 7.31
C PRO A 97 1.59 -12.31 6.94
N MET A 98 1.11 -12.79 5.78
CA MET A 98 -0.20 -12.51 5.21
C MET A 98 -0.84 -13.80 4.70
#